data_AF-A0A8T0Q0Q3-F1
#
_entry.id   AF-A0A8T0Q0Q3-F1
#
_cell.length_a   1.000
_cell.length_b   1.000
_cell.length_c   1.000
_cell.angle_alpha   90.00
_cell.angle_beta   90.00
_cell.angle_gamma   90.00
#
_symmetry.space_group_name_H-M   'P 1'
#
loop_
_entity.id
_entity.type
_entity.pdbx_description
1 polymer ?
#
loop_
_entity_poly.entity_id
_entity_poly.type
_entity_poly.pdbx_seq_one_letter_code
_entity_poly.pdbx_strand_id
1 'polypeptide(L)'
;MYQLVLGCSAFNIFTGLESECFGETSSCENLEGKAFLHVYKSVLSSKVREDSLSTFARWEPIHGKFGFRHPWKQYQELGTLCRQCASSMEALASCVIVLKRFQYPAANPELCLKIGAACAAMSSHSARALRGLSLTVRTMTAPSPASSDMSAATKAASDFRAAFSEDVAALLQAMHVAVVASLLSDIVVQVERITESTNDLARLARFKKPERSRSAVVISIED
;
A
#
# COMPACT_ATOMS: atom_id res chain seq x y z
N MET A 1 24.78 -16.21 -7.05
CA MET A 1 23.96 -16.67 -5.91
C MET A 1 23.84 -15.57 -4.85
N TYR A 2 24.94 -14.90 -4.53
CA TYR A 2 25.11 -13.76 -3.61
C TYR A 2 24.41 -12.43 -4.00
N GLN A 3 23.48 -12.49 -4.97
CA GLN A 3 22.57 -11.41 -5.38
C GLN A 3 21.10 -11.84 -5.32
N LEU A 4 20.78 -13.11 -5.00
CA LEU A 4 19.39 -13.63 -5.09
C LEU A 4 18.39 -12.87 -4.21
N VAL A 5 18.88 -12.03 -3.29
CA VAL A 5 18.11 -11.24 -2.33
C VAL A 5 18.38 -9.72 -2.50
N LEU A 6 18.75 -9.24 -3.69
CA LEU A 6 18.67 -7.79 -3.97
C LEU A 6 17.21 -7.29 -4.04
N GLY A 7 16.25 -8.20 -4.12
CA GLY A 7 14.84 -7.92 -3.85
C GLY A 7 14.27 -9.08 -3.06
N CYS A 8 14.07 -8.92 -1.75
CA CYS A 8 13.20 -9.82 -1.00
C CYS A 8 11.93 -10.06 -1.82
N SER A 9 11.35 -11.26 -1.81
CA SER A 9 10.01 -11.45 -2.40
C SER A 9 8.94 -10.56 -1.72
N ALA A 10 9.26 -9.97 -0.56
CA ALA A 10 8.55 -8.83 0.05
C ALA A 10 8.56 -7.54 -0.79
N PHE A 11 9.51 -7.36 -1.73
CA PHE A 11 9.58 -6.20 -2.62
C PHE A 11 8.55 -6.22 -3.75
N ASN A 12 8.14 -7.40 -4.24
CA ASN A 12 7.16 -7.50 -5.31
C ASN A 12 5.72 -7.36 -4.84
N ILE A 13 5.52 -7.18 -3.53
CA ILE A 13 4.23 -6.77 -2.97
C ILE A 13 3.84 -5.38 -3.46
N PHE A 14 4.83 -4.52 -3.67
CA PHE A 14 4.59 -3.12 -3.95
C PHE A 14 4.93 -2.68 -5.37
N THR A 15 5.82 -3.39 -6.08
CA THR A 15 6.16 -3.05 -7.48
C THR A 15 4.94 -3.16 -8.41
N GLY A 16 3.92 -3.92 -8.03
CA GLY A 16 2.65 -3.95 -8.74
C GLY A 16 1.68 -2.82 -8.40
N LEU A 17 1.93 -2.09 -7.31
CA LEU A 17 1.09 -0.98 -6.85
C LEU A 17 1.50 0.37 -7.47
N GLU A 18 2.58 0.36 -8.27
CA GLU A 18 3.15 1.56 -8.86
C GLU A 18 2.46 1.97 -10.16
N SER A 19 1.93 1.02 -10.94
CA SER A 19 1.43 1.36 -12.29
C SER A 19 -0.08 1.53 -12.43
N GLU A 20 -0.96 1.02 -11.55
CA GLU A 20 -2.39 0.98 -11.96
C GLU A 20 -3.45 0.76 -10.86
N CYS A 21 -3.25 1.26 -9.63
CA CYS A 21 -4.37 1.28 -8.68
C CYS A 21 -5.28 2.50 -8.86
N PHE A 22 -4.72 3.66 -9.23
CA PHE A 22 -5.45 4.94 -9.27
C PHE A 22 -4.80 5.93 -10.25
N GLY A 23 -4.48 5.48 -11.46
CA GLY A 23 -4.00 6.39 -12.50
C GLY A 23 -5.14 7.30 -12.96
N GLU A 24 -5.04 8.60 -12.69
CA GLU A 24 -5.70 9.62 -13.50
C GLU A 24 -5.27 9.37 -14.95
N THR A 25 -6.25 9.30 -15.86
CA THR A 25 -6.11 9.00 -17.30
C THR A 25 -5.93 7.52 -17.69
N SER A 26 -7.01 6.75 -17.60
CA SER A 26 -7.34 5.80 -18.68
C SER A 26 -8.85 5.67 -18.80
N SER A 27 -9.36 5.72 -20.02
CA SER A 27 -10.77 5.50 -20.34
C SER A 27 -11.27 4.24 -19.63
N CYS A 28 -12.47 4.34 -19.02
CA CYS A 28 -13.15 3.35 -18.20
C CYS A 28 -13.62 2.10 -18.99
N GLU A 29 -12.86 1.65 -19.97
CA GLU A 29 -13.26 0.56 -20.88
C GLU A 29 -12.50 -0.75 -20.64
N ASN A 30 -11.47 -0.79 -19.78
CA ASN A 30 -10.70 -2.04 -19.56
C ASN A 30 -10.22 -2.28 -18.11
N LEU A 31 -11.08 -2.10 -17.10
CA LEU A 31 -10.83 -2.55 -15.72
C LEU A 31 -10.64 -4.08 -15.59
N GLU A 32 -11.02 -4.83 -16.63
CA GLU A 32 -10.83 -6.28 -16.76
C GLU A 32 -9.39 -6.64 -17.23
N GLY A 33 -8.58 -5.64 -17.56
CA GLY A 33 -7.21 -5.77 -18.03
C GLY A 33 -6.21 -6.15 -16.94
N LYS A 34 -6.24 -7.41 -16.51
CA LYS A 34 -5.15 -8.31 -16.04
C LYS A 34 -4.03 -7.80 -15.10
N ALA A 35 -3.49 -6.60 -15.26
CA ALA A 35 -2.30 -6.12 -14.55
C ALA A 35 -2.53 -6.00 -13.04
N PHE A 36 -3.54 -5.23 -12.60
CA PHE A 36 -3.84 -5.10 -11.17
C PHE A 36 -4.25 -6.42 -10.51
N LEU A 37 -5.05 -7.26 -11.21
CA LEU A 37 -5.45 -8.56 -10.68
C LEU A 37 -4.28 -9.54 -10.54
N HIS A 38 -3.31 -9.45 -11.44
CA HIS A 38 -2.08 -10.24 -11.40
C HIS A 38 -1.20 -9.86 -10.21
N VAL A 39 -1.22 -8.59 -9.79
CA VAL A 39 -0.41 -8.09 -8.68
C VAL A 39 -0.81 -8.75 -7.36
N TYR A 40 -2.07 -8.65 -6.93
CA TYR A 40 -2.46 -9.24 -5.65
C TYR A 40 -2.38 -10.79 -5.69
N LYS A 41 -2.64 -11.44 -6.83
CA LYS A 41 -2.43 -12.90 -6.98
C LYS A 41 -0.97 -13.31 -6.79
N SER A 42 -0.04 -12.50 -7.31
CA SER A 42 1.40 -12.70 -7.11
C SER A 42 1.80 -12.58 -5.63
N VAL A 43 1.19 -11.63 -4.91
CA VAL A 43 1.39 -11.46 -3.46
C VAL A 43 0.80 -12.63 -2.68
N LEU A 44 -0.42 -13.06 -2.99
CA LEU A 44 -1.06 -14.17 -2.30
C LEU A 44 -0.28 -15.49 -2.46
N SER A 45 0.36 -15.69 -3.62
CA SER A 45 1.19 -16.87 -3.91
C SER A 45 2.66 -16.74 -3.45
N SER A 46 3.06 -15.64 -2.81
CA SER A 46 4.47 -15.38 -2.49
C SER A 46 5.02 -16.18 -1.30
N LYS A 47 4.15 -16.67 -0.42
CA LYS A 47 4.50 -17.23 0.90
C LYS A 47 5.61 -18.29 0.85
N VAL A 48 5.46 -19.31 0.00
CA VAL A 48 6.43 -20.42 -0.08
C VAL A 48 7.81 -19.93 -0.49
N ARG A 49 7.86 -18.99 -1.46
CA ARG A 49 9.12 -18.38 -1.91
C ARG A 49 9.75 -17.54 -0.81
N GLU A 50 8.96 -16.72 -0.12
CA GLU A 50 9.41 -15.88 0.99
C GLU A 50 9.97 -16.71 2.15
N ASP A 51 9.28 -17.78 2.56
CA ASP A 51 9.71 -18.65 3.65
C ASP A 51 11.01 -19.40 3.30
N SER A 52 11.14 -19.84 2.05
CA SER A 52 12.37 -20.45 1.53
C SER A 52 13.53 -19.44 1.56
N LEU A 53 13.33 -18.23 1.03
CA LEU A 53 14.34 -17.16 1.02
C LEU A 53 14.75 -16.73 2.44
N SER A 54 13.79 -16.61 3.36
CA SER A 54 14.07 -16.32 4.77
C SER A 54 14.95 -17.40 5.41
N THR A 55 14.69 -18.66 5.09
CA THR A 55 15.51 -19.78 5.55
C THR A 55 16.93 -19.68 5.03
N PHE A 56 17.11 -19.43 3.73
CA PHE A 56 18.45 -19.25 3.15
C PHE A 56 19.20 -18.05 3.73
N ALA A 57 18.52 -16.90 3.87
CA ALA A 57 19.11 -15.67 4.37
C ALA A 57 19.62 -15.78 5.82
N ARG A 58 19.03 -16.68 6.63
CA ARG A 58 19.50 -16.99 7.99
C ARG A 58 20.83 -17.75 8.03
N TRP A 59 21.17 -18.46 6.96
CA TRP A 59 22.42 -19.22 6.85
C TRP A 59 23.56 -18.42 6.22
N GLU A 60 23.26 -17.28 5.60
CA GLU A 60 24.29 -16.46 4.98
C GLU A 60 25.19 -15.83 6.06
N PRO A 61 26.53 -15.86 5.86
CA PRO A 61 27.44 -15.12 6.72
C PRO A 61 27.16 -13.61 6.60
N ILE A 62 27.62 -12.82 7.58
CA ILE A 62 27.40 -11.37 7.60
C ILE A 62 27.98 -10.74 6.33
N HIS A 63 27.16 -10.01 5.57
CA HIS A 63 27.62 -9.28 4.38
C HIS A 63 26.74 -8.07 4.03
N GLY A 64 27.34 -7.08 3.37
CA GLY A 64 26.64 -5.92 2.81
C GLY A 64 25.83 -5.11 3.84
N LYS A 65 24.52 -4.98 3.59
CA LYS A 65 23.57 -4.24 4.45
C LYS A 65 22.96 -5.11 5.56
N PHE A 66 23.27 -6.41 5.59
CA PHE A 66 22.67 -7.39 6.49
C PHE A 66 23.68 -7.78 7.57
N GLY A 67 23.42 -7.32 8.79
CA GLY A 67 24.32 -7.50 9.94
C GLY A 67 24.12 -8.82 10.69
N PHE A 68 24.95 -9.04 11.72
CA PHE A 68 24.74 -10.11 12.68
C PHE A 68 23.37 -9.99 13.36
N ARG A 69 22.64 -11.11 13.48
CA ARG A 69 21.27 -11.16 14.06
C ARG A 69 20.27 -10.22 13.35
N HIS A 70 20.34 -10.15 12.02
CA HIS A 70 19.37 -9.41 11.21
C HIS A 70 17.91 -9.82 11.53
N PRO A 71 16.95 -8.88 11.61
CA PRO A 71 15.57 -9.14 12.04
C PRO A 71 14.72 -9.82 10.96
N TRP A 72 15.09 -11.04 10.55
CA TRP A 72 14.39 -11.80 9.50
C TRP A 72 12.92 -12.09 9.82
N LYS A 73 12.58 -12.24 11.11
CA LYS A 73 11.20 -12.49 11.57
C LYS A 73 10.27 -11.32 11.21
N GLN A 74 10.75 -10.09 11.30
CA GLN A 74 9.99 -8.88 10.99
C GLN A 74 9.67 -8.78 9.49
N TYR A 75 10.54 -9.31 8.61
CA TYR A 75 10.20 -9.41 7.19
C TYR A 75 9.07 -10.42 6.93
N GLN A 76 9.01 -11.52 7.67
CA GLN A 76 7.94 -12.51 7.55
C GLN A 76 6.59 -11.98 8.07
N GLU A 77 6.63 -11.20 9.15
CA GLU A 77 5.48 -10.51 9.70
C GLU A 77 4.95 -9.46 8.72
N LEU A 78 5.83 -8.62 8.17
CA LEU A 78 5.50 -7.65 7.13
C LEU A 78 4.87 -8.34 5.90
N GLY A 79 5.45 -9.44 5.43
CA GLY A 79 4.89 -10.23 4.32
C GLY A 79 3.50 -10.79 4.63
N THR A 80 3.20 -11.10 5.89
CA THR A 80 1.87 -11.57 6.33
C THR A 80 0.84 -10.44 6.28
N LEU A 81 1.17 -9.26 6.78
CA LEU A 81 0.32 -8.08 6.70
C LEU A 81 0.04 -7.69 5.25
N CYS A 82 1.07 -7.74 4.40
CA CYS A 82 0.93 -7.47 2.98
C CYS A 82 0.00 -8.46 2.26
N ARG A 83 0.05 -9.75 2.61
CA ARG A 83 -0.93 -10.73 2.09
C ARG A 83 -2.35 -10.46 2.57
N GLN A 84 -2.53 -10.06 3.84
CA GLN A 84 -3.84 -9.65 4.35
C GLN A 84 -4.40 -8.46 3.56
N CYS A 85 -3.57 -7.45 3.31
CA CYS A 85 -3.92 -6.31 2.47
C CYS A 85 -4.28 -6.75 1.04
N ALA A 86 -3.49 -7.64 0.43
CA ALA A 86 -3.76 -8.17 -0.90
C ALA A 86 -5.10 -8.94 -0.99
N SER A 87 -5.45 -9.71 0.05
CA SER A 87 -6.77 -10.37 0.14
C SER A 87 -7.91 -9.36 0.20
N SER A 88 -7.79 -8.30 0.99
CA SER A 88 -8.80 -7.22 1.04
C SER A 88 -8.93 -6.50 -0.31
N MET A 89 -7.81 -6.29 -1.02
CA MET A 89 -7.81 -5.70 -2.36
C MET A 89 -8.47 -6.60 -3.40
N GLU A 90 -8.28 -7.93 -3.33
CA GLU A 90 -8.98 -8.89 -4.19
C GLU A 90 -10.50 -8.86 -3.95
N ALA A 91 -10.92 -8.76 -2.69
CA ALA A 91 -12.34 -8.63 -2.33
C ALA A 91 -12.94 -7.31 -2.86
N LEU A 92 -12.21 -6.20 -2.72
CA LEU A 92 -12.59 -4.91 -3.29
C LEU A 92 -12.71 -4.97 -4.82
N ALA A 93 -11.72 -5.55 -5.50
CA ALA A 93 -11.73 -5.71 -6.96
C ALA A 93 -12.94 -6.53 -7.42
N SER A 94 -13.20 -7.66 -6.75
CA SER A 94 -14.36 -8.51 -7.02
C SER A 94 -15.67 -7.75 -6.83
N CYS A 95 -15.77 -6.96 -5.76
CA CYS A 95 -16.93 -6.12 -5.49
C CYS A 95 -17.14 -5.11 -6.62
N VAL A 96 -16.12 -4.34 -6.99
CA VAL A 96 -16.20 -3.32 -8.06
C VAL A 96 -16.63 -3.94 -9.41
N ILE A 97 -16.10 -5.12 -9.77
CA ILE A 97 -16.49 -5.85 -10.98
C ILE A 97 -17.98 -6.20 -10.95
N VAL A 98 -18.46 -6.74 -9.83
CA VAL A 98 -19.88 -7.07 -9.64
C VAL A 98 -20.74 -5.81 -9.79
N LEU A 99 -20.37 -4.71 -9.13
CA LEU A 99 -21.10 -3.45 -9.20
C LEU A 99 -21.20 -2.89 -10.62
N LYS A 100 -20.10 -2.95 -11.38
CA LYS A 100 -20.07 -2.50 -12.78
C LYS A 100 -21.00 -3.35 -13.66
N ARG A 101 -21.06 -4.67 -13.43
CA ARG A 101 -21.89 -5.60 -14.21
C ARG A 101 -23.39 -5.37 -14.03
N PHE A 102 -23.83 -4.97 -12.85
CA PHE A 102 -25.25 -4.83 -12.53
C PHE A 102 -25.81 -3.42 -12.70
N GLN A 103 -24.99 -2.42 -13.10
CA GLN A 103 -25.40 -1.04 -13.41
C GLN A 103 -26.44 -0.47 -12.42
N TYR A 104 -26.10 -0.46 -11.13
CA TYR A 104 -27.02 0.04 -10.10
C TYR A 104 -27.26 1.55 -10.28
N PRO A 105 -28.52 2.00 -10.45
CA PRO A 105 -28.83 3.42 -10.54
C PRO A 105 -28.57 4.11 -9.19
N ALA A 106 -27.90 5.26 -9.23
CA ALA A 106 -27.62 6.05 -8.03
C ALA A 106 -28.91 6.70 -7.51
N ALA A 107 -29.41 6.26 -6.35
CA ALA A 107 -30.62 6.82 -5.74
C ALA A 107 -30.39 8.23 -5.15
N ASN A 108 -29.15 8.59 -4.81
CA ASN A 108 -28.77 9.89 -4.26
C ASN A 108 -27.42 10.36 -4.85
N PRO A 109 -27.42 11.24 -5.88
CA PRO A 109 -26.21 11.69 -6.55
C PRO A 109 -25.22 12.43 -5.65
N GLU A 110 -25.71 13.29 -4.74
CA GLU A 110 -24.83 14.07 -3.84
C GLU A 110 -24.10 13.17 -2.85
N LEU A 111 -24.81 12.20 -2.27
CA LEU A 111 -24.22 11.20 -1.39
C LEU A 111 -23.21 10.36 -2.16
N CYS A 112 -23.56 9.86 -3.36
CA CYS A 112 -22.62 9.11 -4.21
C CYS A 112 -21.35 9.91 -4.55
N LEU A 113 -21.46 11.22 -4.80
CA LEU A 113 -20.30 12.09 -5.04
C LEU A 113 -19.39 12.21 -3.82
N LYS A 114 -19.97 12.45 -2.63
CA LYS A 114 -19.20 12.52 -1.37
C LYS A 114 -18.45 11.20 -1.09
N ILE A 115 -19.13 10.07 -1.29
CA ILE A 115 -18.52 8.75 -1.08
C ILE A 115 -17.44 8.48 -2.11
N GLY A 116 -17.70 8.81 -3.38
CA GLY A 116 -16.71 8.70 -4.46
C GLY A 116 -15.44 9.49 -4.15
N ALA A 117 -15.58 10.72 -3.64
CA ALA A 117 -14.45 11.54 -3.21
C ALA A 117 -13.66 10.90 -2.05
N ALA A 118 -14.36 10.38 -1.03
CA ALA A 118 -13.72 9.67 0.08
C ALA A 118 -12.98 8.40 -0.38
N CYS A 119 -13.62 7.60 -1.24
CA CYS A 119 -13.01 6.42 -1.86
C CYS A 119 -11.74 6.77 -2.63
N ALA A 120 -11.79 7.81 -3.47
CA ALA A 120 -10.64 8.28 -4.24
C ALA A 120 -9.49 8.76 -3.34
N ALA A 121 -9.80 9.50 -2.28
CA ALA A 121 -8.81 9.97 -1.31
C ALA A 121 -8.13 8.81 -0.56
N MET A 122 -8.92 7.89 0.05
CA MET A 122 -8.39 6.72 0.76
C MET A 122 -7.47 5.89 -0.13
N SER A 123 -7.95 5.63 -1.34
CA SER A 123 -7.27 4.88 -2.38
C SER A 123 -5.92 5.49 -2.80
N SER A 124 -5.93 6.77 -3.17
CA SER A 124 -4.74 7.48 -3.66
C SER A 124 -3.67 7.59 -2.57
N HIS A 125 -4.06 7.99 -1.37
CA HIS A 125 -3.14 8.11 -0.24
C HIS A 125 -2.61 6.75 0.22
N SER A 126 -3.43 5.71 0.27
CA SER A 126 -2.96 4.34 0.58
C SER A 126 -1.94 3.86 -0.46
N ALA A 127 -2.19 4.10 -1.75
CA ALA A 127 -1.26 3.71 -2.80
C ALA A 127 0.08 4.45 -2.69
N ARG A 128 0.07 5.75 -2.39
CA ARG A 128 1.30 6.52 -2.16
C ARG A 128 2.04 6.08 -0.90
N ALA A 129 1.33 5.81 0.20
CA ALA A 129 1.93 5.29 1.42
C ALA A 129 2.62 3.93 1.17
N LEU A 130 1.90 2.99 0.56
CA LEU A 130 2.45 1.69 0.19
C LEU A 130 3.67 1.82 -0.74
N ARG A 131 3.64 2.71 -1.75
CA ARG A 131 4.83 3.02 -2.59
C ARG A 131 6.01 3.55 -1.78
N GLY A 132 5.78 4.46 -0.83
CA GLY A 132 6.83 4.98 0.05
C GLY A 132 7.45 3.91 0.94
N LEU A 133 6.63 3.04 1.53
CA LEU A 133 7.07 1.91 2.36
C LEU A 133 7.88 0.89 1.56
N SER A 134 7.43 0.59 0.33
CA SER A 134 8.19 -0.21 -0.62
C SER A 134 9.60 0.31 -0.82
N LEU A 135 9.72 1.60 -1.12
CA LEU A 135 11.00 2.25 -1.38
C LEU A 135 11.89 2.23 -0.14
N THR A 136 11.29 2.44 1.04
CA THR A 136 11.94 2.39 2.35
C THR A 136 12.57 1.02 2.59
N VAL A 137 11.78 -0.05 2.50
CA VAL A 137 12.26 -1.44 2.64
C VAL A 137 13.28 -1.77 1.55
N ARG A 138 13.06 -1.25 0.34
CA ARG A 138 13.89 -1.52 -0.83
C ARG A 138 15.30 -0.98 -0.72
N THR A 139 15.38 0.27 -0.32
CA THR A 139 16.65 0.98 -0.19
C THR A 139 17.32 0.69 1.16
N MET A 140 16.57 0.13 2.13
CA MET A 140 16.93 0.04 3.55
C MET A 140 17.27 1.41 4.12
N THR A 141 16.48 2.40 3.73
CA THR A 141 16.56 3.79 4.19
C THR A 141 15.36 4.04 5.08
N ALA A 142 15.55 4.76 6.18
CA ALA A 142 14.47 5.08 7.10
C ALA A 142 13.37 5.89 6.39
N PRO A 143 12.10 5.66 6.73
CA PRO A 143 11.00 6.37 6.11
C PRO A 143 11.14 7.88 6.35
N SER A 144 10.88 8.67 5.32
CA SER A 144 10.93 10.13 5.43
C SER A 144 9.78 10.61 6.31
N PRO A 145 10.02 11.50 7.30
CA PRO A 145 8.94 12.09 8.09
C PRO A 145 7.98 12.96 7.25
N ALA A 146 8.31 13.24 5.99
CA ALA A 146 7.49 14.04 5.09
C ALA A 146 6.30 13.26 4.47
N SER A 147 6.24 11.92 4.56
CA SER A 147 5.11 11.18 3.98
C SER A 147 3.87 11.27 4.87
N SER A 148 3.05 12.30 4.66
CA SER A 148 1.75 12.50 5.33
C SER A 148 0.63 11.63 4.74
N ASP A 149 0.91 10.82 3.73
CA ASP A 149 -0.11 10.03 3.03
C ASP A 149 -0.88 9.08 3.96
N MET A 150 -0.21 8.40 4.90
CA MET A 150 -0.92 7.52 5.83
C MET A 150 -1.87 8.31 6.76
N SER A 151 -1.43 9.48 7.25
CA SER A 151 -2.28 10.35 8.06
C SER A 151 -3.48 10.93 7.27
N ALA A 152 -3.30 11.18 5.97
CA ALA A 152 -4.36 11.62 5.09
C ALA A 152 -5.35 10.49 4.77
N ALA A 153 -4.86 9.26 4.55
CA ALA A 153 -5.69 8.08 4.34
C ALA A 153 -6.54 7.73 5.56
N THR A 154 -5.96 7.74 6.76
CA THR A 154 -6.68 7.51 8.03
C THR A 154 -7.73 8.59 8.29
N LYS A 155 -7.41 9.86 8.04
CA LYS A 155 -8.38 10.95 8.11
C LYS A 155 -9.55 10.76 7.14
N ALA A 156 -9.26 10.41 5.88
CA ALA A 156 -10.32 10.16 4.90
C ALA A 156 -11.24 9.00 5.33
N ALA A 157 -10.67 7.94 5.90
CA ALA A 157 -11.43 6.82 6.44
C ALA A 157 -12.28 7.19 7.66
N SER A 158 -11.76 8.02 8.58
CA SER A 158 -12.53 8.50 9.74
C SER A 158 -13.66 9.44 9.34
N ASP A 159 -13.40 10.36 8.41
CA ASP A 159 -14.40 11.30 7.89
C ASP A 159 -15.53 10.53 7.17
N PHE A 160 -15.18 9.50 6.40
CA PHE A 160 -16.15 8.56 5.82
C PHE A 160 -16.99 7.88 6.92
N ARG A 161 -16.36 7.27 7.92
CA ARG A 161 -17.10 6.57 8.99
C ARG A 161 -18.04 7.50 9.75
N ALA A 162 -17.63 8.74 10.02
CA ALA A 162 -18.46 9.74 10.67
C ALA A 162 -19.69 10.09 9.82
N ALA A 163 -19.52 10.31 8.51
CA ALA A 163 -20.61 10.65 7.60
C ALA A 163 -21.70 9.57 7.47
N PHE A 164 -21.39 8.32 7.82
CA PHE A 164 -22.32 7.16 7.70
C PHE A 164 -22.86 6.63 9.01
N SER A 165 -22.25 6.98 10.14
CA SER A 165 -22.72 6.55 11.46
C SER A 165 -24.08 7.17 11.83
N GLU A 166 -24.52 8.21 11.12
CA GLU A 166 -25.72 8.99 11.46
C GLU A 166 -26.94 8.70 10.57
N ASP A 167 -26.79 8.00 9.43
CA ASP A 167 -27.86 7.90 8.44
C ASP A 167 -28.00 6.50 7.79
N VAL A 168 -28.82 5.65 8.42
CA VAL A 168 -29.15 4.29 7.95
C VAL A 168 -29.95 4.33 6.64
N ALA A 169 -30.71 5.40 6.37
CA ALA A 169 -31.48 5.56 5.14
C ALA A 169 -30.55 5.90 3.96
N ALA A 170 -29.54 6.76 4.19
CA ALA A 170 -28.45 7.01 3.24
C ALA A 170 -27.66 5.73 2.91
N LEU A 171 -27.42 4.87 3.91
CA LEU A 171 -26.71 3.60 3.73
C LEU A 171 -27.50 2.62 2.85
N LEU A 172 -28.83 2.58 2.94
CA LEU A 172 -29.68 1.79 2.05
C LEU A 172 -29.70 2.34 0.61
N GLN A 173 -29.71 3.66 0.44
CA GLN A 173 -29.74 4.32 -0.88
C GLN A 173 -28.40 4.29 -1.61
N ALA A 174 -27.29 4.10 -0.89
CA ALA A 174 -25.94 4.03 -1.44
C ALA A 174 -25.22 2.72 -1.06
N MET A 175 -25.96 1.64 -0.79
CA MET A 175 -25.43 0.39 -0.20
C MET A 175 -24.19 -0.14 -0.92
N HIS A 176 -24.23 -0.22 -2.26
CA HIS A 176 -23.11 -0.70 -3.06
C HIS A 176 -21.86 0.18 -2.93
N VAL A 177 -22.03 1.50 -2.91
CA VAL A 177 -20.92 2.46 -2.78
C VAL A 177 -20.38 2.45 -1.34
N ALA A 178 -21.26 2.27 -0.35
CA ALA A 178 -20.90 2.12 1.05
C ALA A 178 -20.09 0.84 1.32
N VAL A 179 -20.42 -0.28 0.65
CA VAL A 179 -19.63 -1.53 0.72
C VAL A 179 -18.22 -1.31 0.18
N VAL A 180 -18.08 -0.67 -0.99
CA VAL A 180 -16.77 -0.33 -1.57
C VAL A 180 -15.95 0.54 -0.63
N ALA A 181 -16.57 1.57 -0.06
CA ALA A 181 -15.91 2.48 0.86
C ALA A 181 -15.52 1.81 2.18
N SER A 182 -16.33 0.86 2.68
CA SER A 182 -16.01 0.07 3.88
C SER A 182 -14.80 -0.85 3.64
N LEU A 183 -14.77 -1.55 2.49
CA LEU A 183 -13.61 -2.37 2.09
C LEU A 183 -12.35 -1.52 1.92
N LEU A 184 -12.47 -0.30 1.39
CA LEU A 184 -11.35 0.65 1.33
C LEU A 184 -10.91 1.12 2.72
N SER A 185 -11.84 1.35 3.65
CA SER A 185 -11.52 1.66 5.03
C SER A 185 -10.72 0.53 5.71
N ASP A 186 -11.11 -0.73 5.47
CA ASP A 186 -10.35 -1.90 5.94
C ASP A 186 -8.95 -1.95 5.34
N ILE A 187 -8.80 -1.63 4.04
CA ILE A 187 -7.49 -1.54 3.39
C ILE A 187 -6.64 -0.45 4.04
N VAL A 188 -7.20 0.73 4.34
CA VAL A 188 -6.48 1.81 5.05
C VAL A 188 -5.93 1.32 6.39
N VAL A 189 -6.73 0.58 7.17
CA VAL A 189 -6.29 -0.02 8.43
C VAL A 189 -5.15 -1.03 8.22
N GLN A 190 -5.21 -1.85 7.16
CA GLN A 190 -4.11 -2.76 6.85
C GLN A 190 -2.83 -2.00 6.45
N VAL A 191 -2.94 -0.91 5.67
CA VAL A 191 -1.79 -0.07 5.29
C VAL A 191 -1.17 0.60 6.51
N GLU A 192 -1.97 1.01 7.48
CA GLU A 192 -1.50 1.56 8.76
C GLU A 192 -0.65 0.52 9.51
N ARG A 193 -1.16 -0.71 9.65
CA ARG A 193 -0.41 -1.82 10.29
C ARG A 193 0.89 -2.15 9.55
N ILE A 194 0.88 -2.11 8.21
CA ILE A 194 2.08 -2.28 7.38
C ILE A 194 3.08 -1.13 7.64
N THR A 195 2.59 0.10 7.81
CA THR A 195 3.40 1.28 8.13
C THR A 195 4.10 1.08 9.47
N GLU A 196 3.37 0.70 10.51
CA GLU A 196 3.90 0.41 11.85
C GLU A 196 4.96 -0.71 11.81
N SER A 197 4.63 -1.83 11.16
CA SER A 197 5.55 -2.97 11.03
C SER A 197 6.82 -2.60 10.23
N THR A 198 6.69 -1.75 9.22
CA THR A 198 7.85 -1.24 8.46
C THR A 198 8.73 -0.33 9.30
N ASN A 199 8.13 0.53 10.13
CA ASN A 199 8.86 1.39 11.06
C ASN A 199 9.63 0.56 12.10
N ASP A 200 9.01 -0.48 12.64
CA ASP A 200 9.64 -1.41 13.56
C ASP A 200 10.79 -2.17 12.90
N LEU A 201 10.58 -2.67 11.68
CA LEU A 201 11.62 -3.31 10.90
C LEU A 201 12.79 -2.35 10.65
N ALA A 202 12.52 -1.12 10.21
CA ALA A 202 13.54 -0.12 9.93
C ALA A 202 14.38 0.20 11.17
N ARG A 203 13.74 0.29 12.34
CA ARG A 203 14.41 0.49 13.64
C ARG A 203 15.31 -0.69 14.00
N LEU A 204 14.79 -1.92 13.93
CA LEU A 204 15.53 -3.13 14.31
C LEU A 204 16.65 -3.47 13.33
N ALA A 205 16.43 -3.26 12.04
CA ALA A 205 17.40 -3.48 10.97
C ALA A 205 18.38 -2.30 10.78
N ARG A 206 18.24 -1.22 11.57
CA ARG A 206 19.08 -0.02 11.53
C ARG A 206 19.18 0.58 10.13
N PHE A 207 18.02 0.80 9.49
CA PHE A 207 17.95 1.45 8.19
C PHE A 207 18.68 2.80 8.20
N LYS A 208 19.37 3.11 7.11
CA LYS A 208 20.18 4.34 7.00
C LYS A 208 19.27 5.56 6.95
N LYS A 209 19.70 6.69 7.51
CA LYS A 209 18.95 7.95 7.32
C LYS A 209 19.06 8.41 5.86
N PRO A 210 18.02 9.04 5.29
CA PRO A 210 18.12 9.65 3.97
C PRO A 210 19.23 10.70 3.99
N GLU A 211 20.17 10.65 3.03
CA GLU A 211 21.12 11.75 2.86
C GLU A 211 20.36 13.01 2.44
N ARG A 212 20.44 14.07 3.25
CA ARG A 212 20.07 15.40 2.81
C ARG A 212 21.18 15.83 1.84
N SER A 213 20.90 15.83 0.54
CA SER A 213 21.79 16.47 -0.42
C SER A 213 21.99 17.92 0.02
N ARG A 214 23.20 18.25 0.48
CA ARG A 214 23.62 19.65 0.63
C ARG A 214 23.57 20.25 -0.76
N SER A 215 22.58 21.08 -1.03
CA SER A 215 22.58 21.90 -2.24
C SER A 215 23.89 22.68 -2.24
N ALA A 216 24.67 22.53 -3.30
CA ALA A 216 25.92 23.24 -3.50
C ALA A 216 25.61 24.74 -3.47
N VAL A 217 26.10 25.43 -2.44
CA VAL A 217 26.17 26.89 -2.44
C VAL A 217 27.14 27.25 -3.56
N VAL A 218 26.61 27.61 -4.72
CA VAL A 218 27.36 28.27 -5.79
C VAL A 218 27.72 29.65 -5.23
N ILE A 219 28.97 29.81 -4.81
CA ILE A 219 29.54 31.13 -4.52
C ILE A 219 29.90 31.71 -5.89
N SER A 220 29.05 32.60 -6.42
CA SER A 220 29.46 33.48 -7.51
C SER A 220 30.46 34.48 -6.95
N ILE A 221 31.71 34.38 -7.39
CA ILE A 221 32.70 35.45 -7.26
C ILE A 221 32.55 36.27 -8.54
N GLU A 222 32.04 37.49 -8.41
CA GLU A 222 32.12 38.50 -9.47
C GLU A 222 33.52 39.12 -9.42
N ASP A 223 34.24 39.02 -10.54
CA ASP A 223 35.44 39.83 -10.84
C ASP A 223 35.03 41.16 -11.50
#